data_AF-A0A7W1DFY2-F1
#
_entry.id   AF-A0A7W1DFY2-F1
#
_cell.length_a   1.000
_cell.length_b   1.000
_cell.length_c   1.000
_cell.angle_alpha   90.00
_cell.angle_beta   90.00
_cell.angle_gamma   90.00
#
_symmetry.space_group_name_H-M   'P 1'
#
loop_
_entity.id
_entity.type
_entity.pdbx_description
1 polymer ?
#
loop_
_entity_poly.entity_id
_entity_poly.type
_entity_poly.pdbx_seq_one_letter_code
_entity_poly.pdbx_strand_id
1 'polypeptide(L)'
;MISQAEMARLTVRLLKLKPPFVIAIDRTEWQLGKSWVNVLMLSISYKGIAIPLFWLVLEEKGCSDNAERCLVLQQFIDECGVESISFVTADREFASKEWLKFLVGRQISFRLRIKANTIITNKCGKPMRASKLCRTRENGRTS
;
A
#
# COMPACT_ATOMS: atom_id res chain seq x y z
N MET A 1 22.88 2.57 -16.87
CA MET A 1 22.41 2.64 -15.45
C MET A 1 21.28 1.63 -15.35
N ILE A 2 21.29 0.72 -14.35
CA ILE A 2 20.24 -0.30 -14.22
C ILE A 2 18.91 0.37 -13.83
N SER A 3 17.82 -0.02 -14.48
CA SER A 3 16.48 0.49 -14.18
C SER A 3 15.89 -0.14 -12.91
N GLN A 4 14.90 0.51 -12.29
CA GLN A 4 14.18 -0.08 -11.15
C GLN A 4 13.51 -1.40 -11.51
N ALA A 5 12.98 -1.53 -12.74
CA ALA A 5 12.41 -2.77 -13.26
C ALA A 5 13.44 -3.91 -13.31
N GLU A 6 14.64 -3.66 -13.84
CA GLU A 6 15.72 -4.66 -13.86
C GLU A 6 16.16 -5.04 -12.45
N MET A 7 16.27 -4.06 -11.54
CA MET A 7 16.56 -4.31 -10.13
C MET A 7 15.47 -5.16 -9.46
N ALA A 8 14.20 -4.89 -9.75
CA ALA A 8 13.08 -5.64 -9.20
C ALA A 8 13.11 -7.11 -9.68
N ARG A 9 13.28 -7.34 -10.99
CA ARG A 9 13.42 -8.69 -11.56
C ARG A 9 14.61 -9.43 -10.97
N LEU A 10 15.75 -8.76 -10.81
CA LEU A 10 16.94 -9.36 -10.21
C LEU A 10 16.70 -9.73 -8.74
N THR A 11 16.08 -8.83 -7.98
CA THR A 11 15.79 -9.02 -6.55
C THR A 11 14.85 -10.21 -6.33
N VAL A 12 13.76 -10.28 -7.08
CA VAL A 12 12.80 -11.39 -7.02
C VAL A 12 13.48 -12.72 -7.34
N ARG A 13 14.33 -12.76 -8.38
CA ARG A 13 15.08 -13.96 -8.78
C ARG A 13 16.13 -14.37 -7.75
N LEU A 14 16.93 -13.42 -7.26
CA LEU A 14 18.02 -13.65 -6.33
C LEU A 14 17.51 -14.19 -4.99
N LEU A 15 16.44 -13.58 -4.48
CA LEU A 15 15.82 -13.96 -3.21
C LEU A 15 14.81 -15.12 -3.37
N LYS A 16 14.64 -15.65 -4.61
CA LYS A 16 13.73 -16.73 -4.97
C LYS A 16 12.32 -16.49 -4.42
N LEU A 17 11.86 -15.25 -4.49
CA LEU A 17 10.53 -14.86 -4.01
C LEU A 17 9.47 -15.49 -4.94
N LYS A 18 8.39 -16.00 -4.35
CA LYS A 18 7.29 -16.60 -5.09
C LYS A 18 5.98 -15.87 -4.80
N PRO A 19 5.16 -15.60 -5.82
CA PRO A 19 3.82 -15.05 -5.62
C PRO A 19 2.89 -16.07 -4.93
N PRO A 20 1.75 -15.62 -4.36
CA PRO A 20 1.29 -14.24 -4.36
C PRO A 20 1.99 -13.39 -3.27
N PHE A 21 2.35 -12.16 -3.64
CA PHE A 21 3.13 -11.23 -2.83
C PHE A 21 2.24 -10.33 -1.97
N VAL A 22 2.68 -10.07 -0.75
CA VAL A 22 2.13 -8.99 0.06
C VAL A 22 2.87 -7.71 -0.28
N ILE A 23 2.17 -6.72 -0.82
CA ILE A 23 2.76 -5.47 -1.26
C ILE A 23 2.58 -4.43 -0.17
N ALA A 24 3.68 -3.84 0.30
CA ALA A 24 3.65 -2.74 1.26
C ALA A 24 4.00 -1.44 0.54
N ILE A 25 3.16 -0.42 0.72
CA ILE A 25 3.44 0.94 0.26
C ILE A 25 3.63 1.82 1.49
N ASP A 26 4.75 2.54 1.54
CA ASP A 26 5.10 3.43 2.65
C ASP A 26 5.66 4.76 2.14
N ARG A 27 5.49 5.80 2.95
CA ARG A 27 6.12 7.10 2.72
C ARG A 27 7.14 7.37 3.80
N THR A 28 8.33 7.77 3.38
CA THR A 28 9.39 8.18 4.31
C THR A 28 9.83 9.61 3.98
N GLU A 29 9.92 10.45 5.00
CA GLU A 29 10.35 11.83 4.89
C GLU A 29 11.71 11.96 5.57
N TRP A 30 12.72 12.33 4.79
CA TRP A 30 14.12 12.41 5.23
C TRP A 30 14.56 13.86 5.18
N GLN A 31 15.21 14.32 6.24
CA GLN A 31 15.88 15.61 6.25
C GLN A 31 17.35 15.42 5.91
N LEU A 32 17.74 15.84 4.70
CA LEU A 32 19.13 15.82 4.25
C LEU A 32 19.72 17.24 4.34
N GLY A 33 20.38 17.52 5.46
CA GLY A 33 20.89 18.86 5.74
C GLY A 33 19.75 19.87 5.88
N LYS A 34 19.64 20.80 4.91
CA LYS A 34 18.56 21.80 4.87
C LYS A 34 17.37 21.41 3.99
N SER A 35 17.47 20.30 3.25
CA SER A 35 16.47 19.87 2.28
C SER A 35 15.63 18.72 2.83
N TRP A 36 14.34 18.72 2.49
CA TRP A 36 13.44 17.61 2.79
C TRP A 36 13.28 16.74 1.54
N VAL A 37 13.44 15.43 1.70
CA VAL A 37 13.25 14.44 0.64
C VAL A 37 12.11 13.54 1.05
N ASN A 38 11.04 13.54 0.27
CA ASN A 38 9.93 12.63 0.46
C ASN A 38 10.07 11.47 -0.51
N VAL A 39 10.06 10.24 -0.01
CA VAL A 39 10.13 9.05 -0.85
C VAL A 39 8.88 8.22 -0.63
N LEU A 40 8.16 7.94 -1.73
CA LEU A 40 7.11 6.94 -1.77
C LEU A 40 7.72 5.62 -2.23
N MET A 41 7.58 4.57 -1.44
CA MET A 41 8.26 3.30 -1.67
C MET A 41 7.25 2.15 -1.73
N LEU A 42 7.42 1.27 -2.71
CA LEU A 42 6.71 0.00 -2.84
C LEU A 42 7.67 -1.15 -2.60
N SER A 43 7.27 -2.06 -1.70
CA SER A 43 8.07 -3.19 -1.25
C SER A 43 7.27 -4.49 -1.28
N ILE A 44 7.96 -5.62 -1.45
CA ILE A 44 7.41 -6.94 -1.12
C ILE A 44 7.68 -7.20 0.36
N SER A 45 6.62 -7.52 1.11
CA SER A 45 6.74 -8.03 2.48
C SER A 45 7.04 -9.53 2.45
N TYR A 46 8.21 -9.91 2.95
CA TYR A 46 8.68 -11.29 2.99
C TYR A 46 9.34 -11.59 4.34
N LYS A 47 8.83 -12.59 5.06
CA LYS A 47 9.36 -13.05 6.37
C LYS A 47 9.61 -11.92 7.39
N GLY A 48 8.69 -10.95 7.46
CA GLY A 48 8.79 -9.83 8.40
C GLY A 48 9.69 -8.68 7.93
N ILE A 49 10.26 -8.76 6.72
CA ILE A 49 11.09 -7.73 6.12
C ILE A 49 10.35 -7.13 4.93
N ALA A 50 10.43 -5.81 4.76
CA ALA A 50 9.99 -5.12 3.55
C ALA A 50 11.19 -4.99 2.60
N ILE A 51 11.09 -5.61 1.42
CA ILE A 51 12.13 -5.56 0.39
C ILE A 51 11.69 -4.53 -0.66
N PRO A 52 12.36 -3.37 -0.77
CA PRO A 52 11.96 -2.32 -1.71
C PRO A 52 12.23 -2.72 -3.15
N LEU A 53 11.27 -2.44 -4.03
CA LEU A 53 11.39 -2.72 -5.46
C LEU A 53 11.25 -1.45 -6.31
N PHE A 54 10.29 -0.59 -5.97
CA PHE A 54 10.02 0.64 -6.71
C PHE A 54 9.90 1.82 -5.76
N TRP A 55 10.33 3.00 -6.22
CA TRP A 55 10.20 4.22 -5.44
C TRP A 55 10.12 5.48 -6.32
N LEU A 56 9.46 6.50 -5.77
CA LEU A 56 9.37 7.84 -6.33
C LEU A 56 9.93 8.84 -5.31
N VAL A 57 10.82 9.72 -5.76
CA VAL A 57 11.30 10.86 -4.97
C VAL A 57 10.39 12.04 -5.31
N LEU A 58 9.76 12.61 -4.30
CA LEU A 58 8.72 13.64 -4.42
C LEU A 58 9.31 15.01 -4.06
N GLU A 59 9.13 15.99 -4.95
CA GLU A 59 9.70 17.34 -4.80
C GLU A 59 8.82 18.30 -3.98
N GLU A 60 7.49 18.13 -3.95
CA GLU A 60 6.58 19.08 -3.29
C GLU A 60 5.46 18.46 -2.42
N LYS A 61 4.99 19.25 -1.45
CA LYS A 61 3.80 19.00 -0.65
C LYS A 61 2.54 19.41 -1.42
N GLY A 62 1.67 18.46 -1.78
CA GLY A 62 0.24 18.68 -1.53
C GLY A 62 -0.86 18.30 -2.53
N CYS A 63 -0.64 17.72 -3.71
CA CYS A 63 -1.80 17.41 -4.59
C CYS A 63 -1.76 16.05 -5.33
N SER A 64 -0.61 15.38 -5.40
CA SER A 64 -0.35 14.28 -6.34
C SER A 64 -0.27 12.87 -5.72
N ASP A 65 -0.50 12.73 -4.40
CA ASP A 65 -0.17 11.51 -3.66
C ASP A 65 -0.92 10.26 -4.21
N ASN A 66 -2.16 10.41 -4.68
CA ASN A 66 -2.89 9.30 -5.31
C ASN A 66 -2.34 8.87 -6.67
N ALA A 67 -1.95 9.84 -7.52
CA ALA A 67 -1.40 9.54 -8.84
C ALA A 67 -0.05 8.84 -8.72
N GLU A 68 0.79 9.28 -7.77
CA GLU A 68 2.08 8.68 -7.45
C GLU A 68 1.91 7.24 -6.91
N ARG A 69 0.92 6.99 -6.04
CA ARG A 69 0.58 5.64 -5.55
C ARG A 69 0.11 4.72 -6.67
N CYS A 70 -0.77 5.22 -7.55
CA CYS A 70 -1.17 4.51 -8.76
C CYS A 70 0.03 4.20 -9.64
N LEU A 71 0.93 5.16 -9.83
CA LEU A 71 2.09 5.00 -10.69
C LEU A 71 3.07 3.95 -10.14
N VAL A 72 3.43 4.02 -8.87
CA VAL A 72 4.37 3.03 -8.28
C VAL A 72 3.77 1.62 -8.24
N LEU A 73 2.45 1.50 -7.97
CA LEU A 73 1.79 0.19 -8.04
C LEU A 73 1.62 -0.30 -9.47
N GLN A 74 1.40 0.60 -10.43
CA GLN A 74 1.34 0.26 -11.85
C GLN A 74 2.68 -0.29 -12.33
N GLN A 75 3.81 0.31 -11.95
CA GLN A 75 5.14 -0.21 -12.26
C GLN A 75 5.32 -1.64 -11.76
N PHE A 76 4.85 -1.93 -10.54
CA PHE A 76 4.87 -3.30 -10.03
C PHE A 76 3.99 -4.25 -10.85
N ILE A 77 2.78 -3.82 -11.22
CA ILE A 77 1.84 -4.63 -12.01
C ILE A 77 2.41 -4.91 -13.41
N ASP A 78 3.04 -3.93 -14.04
CA ASP A 78 3.64 -4.07 -15.37
C ASP A 78 4.78 -5.10 -15.36
N GLU A 79 5.51 -5.18 -14.24
CA GLU A 79 6.67 -6.06 -14.10
C GLU A 79 6.35 -7.46 -13.56
N CYS A 80 5.39 -7.57 -12.63
CA CYS A 80 5.09 -8.82 -11.92
C CYS A 80 3.70 -9.38 -12.21
N GLY A 81 2.82 -8.63 -12.87
CA GLY A 81 1.42 -8.99 -13.08
C GLY A 81 0.54 -8.71 -11.86
N VAL A 82 -0.74 -8.41 -12.08
CA VAL A 82 -1.70 -8.11 -11.01
C VAL A 82 -2.05 -9.36 -10.20
N GLU A 83 -2.07 -10.52 -10.86
CA GLU A 83 -2.31 -11.84 -10.28
C GLU A 83 -1.21 -12.27 -9.30
N SER A 84 -0.03 -11.65 -9.38
CA SER A 84 1.05 -11.87 -8.43
C SER A 84 0.79 -11.21 -7.07
N ILE A 85 -0.24 -10.36 -6.93
CA ILE A 85 -0.53 -9.62 -5.71
C ILE A 85 -1.53 -10.40 -4.85
N SER A 86 -1.14 -10.73 -3.62
CA SER A 86 -2.06 -11.23 -2.59
C SER A 86 -2.94 -10.11 -2.05
N PHE A 87 -2.30 -9.06 -1.53
CA PHE A 87 -2.97 -7.82 -1.14
C PHE A 87 -1.96 -6.67 -1.00
N VAL A 88 -2.48 -5.44 -1.08
CA VAL A 88 -1.72 -4.22 -0.79
C VAL A 88 -1.98 -3.76 0.65
N THR A 89 -0.93 -3.40 1.38
CA THR A 89 -0.98 -2.80 2.72
C THR A 89 -0.30 -1.44 2.71
N ALA A 90 -0.90 -0.48 3.42
CA ALA A 90 -0.37 0.87 3.60
C ALA A 90 -1.00 1.52 4.85
N ASP A 91 -0.42 2.63 5.33
CA ASP A 91 -0.99 3.36 6.47
C ASP A 91 -2.28 4.12 6.08
N ARG A 92 -2.98 4.67 7.07
CA ARG A 92 -4.27 5.36 6.94
C ARG A 92 -4.27 6.54 5.97
N GLU A 93 -3.12 7.18 5.76
CA GLU A 93 -2.96 8.33 4.87
C GLU A 93 -3.09 7.93 3.39
N PHE A 94 -3.07 6.63 3.13
CA PHE A 94 -3.21 6.03 1.81
C PHE A 94 -4.66 5.59 1.51
N ALA A 95 -5.63 5.78 2.42
CA ALA A 95 -7.02 5.32 2.24
C ALA A 95 -7.94 6.34 1.54
N SER A 96 -7.48 7.05 0.51
CA SER A 96 -8.31 7.99 -0.25
C SER A 96 -9.35 7.26 -1.11
N LYS A 97 -10.45 7.95 -1.46
CA LYS A 97 -11.56 7.34 -2.22
C LYS A 97 -11.12 6.93 -3.64
N GLU A 98 -10.30 7.76 -4.28
CA GLU A 98 -9.78 7.55 -5.63
C GLU A 98 -8.84 6.35 -5.66
N TRP A 99 -7.96 6.22 -4.65
CA TRP A 99 -7.05 5.08 -4.53
C TRP A 99 -7.80 3.77 -4.31
N LEU A 100 -8.78 3.78 -3.40
CA LEU A 100 -9.61 2.60 -3.16
C LEU A 100 -10.39 2.18 -4.42
N LYS A 101 -10.91 3.15 -5.20
CA LYS A 101 -11.54 2.86 -6.50
C LYS A 101 -10.57 2.22 -7.49
N PHE A 102 -9.33 2.69 -7.56
CA PHE A 102 -8.30 2.10 -8.41
C PHE A 102 -8.04 0.64 -8.04
N LEU A 103 -7.84 0.35 -6.74
CA LEU A 103 -7.61 -1.01 -6.25
C LEU A 103 -8.79 -1.94 -6.55
N VAL A 104 -10.01 -1.48 -6.29
CA VAL A 104 -11.24 -2.24 -6.58
C VAL A 104 -11.41 -2.46 -8.09
N GLY A 105 -11.16 -1.43 -8.91
CA GLY A 105 -11.25 -1.53 -10.36
C GLY A 105 -10.25 -2.52 -10.98
N ARG A 106 -9.11 -2.74 -10.31
CA ARG A 106 -8.09 -3.74 -10.68
C ARG A 106 -8.25 -5.08 -9.96
N GLN A 107 -9.32 -5.26 -9.17
CA GLN A 107 -9.57 -6.46 -8.35
C GLN A 107 -8.45 -6.79 -7.35
N ILE A 108 -7.73 -5.77 -6.89
CA ILE A 108 -6.63 -5.92 -5.93
C ILE A 108 -7.19 -5.89 -4.51
N SER A 109 -6.98 -6.97 -3.77
CA SER A 109 -7.29 -7.00 -2.33
C SER A 109 -6.39 -6.02 -1.56
N PHE A 110 -6.91 -5.38 -0.52
CA PHE A 110 -6.12 -4.45 0.29
C PHE A 110 -6.43 -4.55 1.78
N ARG A 111 -5.42 -4.24 2.61
CA ARG A 111 -5.50 -4.17 4.07
C ARG A 111 -4.86 -2.87 4.53
N LEU A 112 -5.68 -1.86 4.80
CA LEU A 112 -5.21 -0.55 5.25
C LEU A 112 -5.40 -0.39 6.75
N ARG A 113 -4.44 0.23 7.43
CA ARG A 113 -4.56 0.54 8.85
C ARG A 113 -5.61 1.64 9.05
N ILE A 114 -6.62 1.41 9.89
CA ILE A 114 -7.65 2.41 10.24
C ILE A 114 -7.39 2.90 11.66
N LYS A 115 -7.42 4.22 11.90
CA LYS A 115 -7.33 4.78 13.25
C LYS A 115 -8.63 4.48 14.02
N ALA A 116 -8.54 4.12 15.29
CA ALA A 116 -9.69 3.75 16.13
C ALA A 116 -10.87 4.77 16.14
N ASN A 117 -10.58 6.02 15.80
CA ASN A 117 -11.54 7.14 15.78
C ASN A 117 -12.15 7.44 14.40
N THR A 118 -11.82 6.68 13.35
CA THR A 118 -12.43 6.89 12.03
C THR A 118 -13.94 6.66 12.10
N ILE A 119 -14.72 7.64 11.63
CA ILE A 119 -16.18 7.51 11.52
C ILE A 119 -16.47 6.73 10.25
N ILE A 120 -17.01 5.53 10.41
CA ILE A 120 -17.47 4.64 9.34
C ILE A 120 -19.00 4.55 9.40
N THR A 121 -19.61 4.47 8.23
CA THR A 121 -21.05 4.30 8.14
C THR A 121 -21.40 2.83 8.30
N ASN A 122 -22.22 2.49 9.28
CA ASN A 122 -22.74 1.11 9.41
C ASN A 122 -23.68 0.77 8.24
N LYS A 123 -24.03 -0.51 8.07
CA LYS A 123 -25.01 -1.00 7.09
C LYS A 123 -26.35 -0.23 7.09
N CYS A 124 -26.68 0.42 8.21
CA CYS A 124 -27.91 1.22 8.39
C CYS A 124 -27.72 2.73 8.14
N GLY A 125 -26.62 3.17 7.50
CA GLY A 125 -26.43 4.59 7.16
C GLY A 125 -26.01 5.50 8.33
N LYS A 126 -25.82 4.96 9.54
CA LYS A 126 -25.42 5.75 10.72
C LYS A 126 -23.89 5.87 10.83
N PRO A 127 -23.35 7.08 11.08
CA PRO A 127 -21.92 7.27 11.36
C PRO A 127 -21.56 6.66 12.71
N MET A 128 -20.58 5.76 12.74
CA MET A 128 -20.08 5.09 13.94
C MET A 128 -18.56 5.02 13.94
N ARG A 129 -17.91 5.03 15.10
CA ARG A 129 -16.44 4.88 15.17
C ARG A 129 -16.02 3.46 14.79
N ALA A 130 -14.93 3.33 14.03
CA ALA A 130 -14.37 2.05 13.60
C ALA A 130 -14.07 1.10 14.78
N SER A 131 -13.57 1.64 15.89
CA SER A 131 -13.38 0.90 17.15
C SER A 131 -14.64 0.20 17.67
N LYS A 132 -15.81 0.85 17.59
CA LYS A 132 -17.09 0.25 18.03
C LYS A 132 -17.56 -0.87 17.11
N LEU A 133 -17.27 -0.78 15.81
CA LEU A 133 -17.64 -1.83 14.84
C LEU A 133 -16.74 -3.06 14.98
N CYS A 134 -15.43 -2.87 15.13
CA CYS A 134 -14.49 -3.98 15.28
C CYS A 134 -14.77 -4.76 16.57
N ARG A 135 -15.14 -4.07 17.66
CA ARG A 135 -15.50 -4.71 18.95
C ARG A 135 -16.80 -5.53 18.89
N THR A 136 -17.73 -5.20 17.99
CA THR A 136 -19.00 -5.96 17.86
C THR A 136 -18.85 -7.25 17.04
N ARG A 137 -17.70 -7.48 16.38
CA ARG A 137 -17.46 -8.68 15.56
C ARG A 137 -16.60 -9.76 16.22
N GLU A 138 -15.93 -9.46 17.33
CA GLU A 138 -15.18 -10.49 18.09
C GLU A 138 -16.09 -11.47 18.86
N ASN A 139 -17.41 -11.21 18.96
CA ASN A 139 -18.37 -12.09 19.64
C ASN A 139 -19.19 -13.00 18.71
N GLY A 140 -18.85 -13.09 17.41
CA GLY A 140 -19.51 -13.98 16.46
C GLY A 140 -18.69 -15.25 16.21
N ARG A 141 -18.87 -16.26 17.08
CA ARG A 141 -18.26 -17.59 17.02
C ARG A 141 -18.29 -18.18 15.61
N THR A 142 -17.10 -18.61 15.15
CA THR A 142 -16.93 -19.77 14.29
C THR A 142 -17.30 -21.02 15.08
N SER A 143 -18.20 -21.84 14.48
CA SER A 143 -18.52 -23.24 14.80
C SER A 143 -19.09 -23.57 16.18
#